data_AF-A0A939Q536-F1
#
_entry.id   AF-A0A939Q536-F1
#
_cell.length_a   1.000
_cell.length_b   1.000
_cell.length_c   1.000
_cell.angle_alpha   90.00
_cell.angle_beta   90.00
_cell.angle_gamma   90.00
#
_symmetry.space_group_name_H-M   'P 1'
#
loop_
_entity.id
_entity.type
_entity.pdbx_description
1 polymer ?
#
loop_
_entity_poly.entity_id
_entity_poly.type
_entity_poly.pdbx_seq_one_letter_code
_entity_poly.pdbx_strand_id
1 'polypeptide(L)'
;MEQPLVGVIMGSVSDRETMAHAEEILKELEIPFETRIVSAHRTPDWMFEYASTAEARGLEVIIAGAGGAAHLPGMVASKTALPVIGVPVRSSALSGLDSLLSIVQMPAGVPVATMAIGPAGAANAGLMAARILGVKYPEIRKRLQERAARIARQVREQAENP
;
A
#
# COMPACT_ATOMS: atom_id res chain seq x y z
N MET A 1 7.52 -9.01 -19.28
CA MET A 1 7.01 -8.66 -17.94
C MET A 1 5.89 -7.67 -18.15
N GLU A 2 4.72 -7.89 -17.55
CA GLU A 2 3.61 -6.94 -17.63
C GLU A 2 3.99 -5.60 -17.00
N GLN A 3 3.49 -4.51 -17.56
CA GLN A 3 3.73 -3.17 -17.05
C GLN A 3 3.07 -3.03 -15.66
N PRO A 4 3.81 -2.59 -14.62
CA PRO A 4 3.25 -2.49 -13.27
C PRO A 4 2.19 -1.39 -13.20
N LEU A 5 1.07 -1.68 -12.54
CA LEU A 5 0.03 -0.71 -12.20
C LEU A 5 0.18 -0.19 -10.77
N VAL A 6 0.81 -0.97 -9.88
CA VAL A 6 1.02 -0.61 -8.48
C VAL A 6 2.50 -0.54 -8.15
N GLY A 7 2.92 0.55 -7.50
CA GLY A 7 4.24 0.66 -6.89
C GLY A 7 4.19 0.34 -5.40
N VAL A 8 4.88 -0.71 -4.95
CA VAL A 8 5.03 -1.03 -3.52
C VAL A 8 6.40 -0.55 -3.05
N ILE A 9 6.43 0.48 -2.22
CA ILE A 9 7.68 1.08 -1.73
C ILE A 9 7.79 1.05 -0.22
N MET A 10 9.03 0.96 0.26
CA MET A 10 9.33 0.94 1.69
C MET A 10 10.68 1.58 2.00
N GLY A 11 10.82 2.16 3.20
CA GLY A 11 12.01 2.91 3.60
C GLY A 11 13.25 2.06 3.88
N SER A 12 13.06 0.77 4.18
CA SER A 12 14.11 -0.14 4.60
C SER A 12 13.82 -1.61 4.24
N VAL A 13 14.85 -2.45 4.25
CA VAL A 13 14.69 -3.91 4.10
C VAL A 13 13.87 -4.50 5.26
N SER A 14 13.99 -3.96 6.47
CA SER A 14 13.23 -4.43 7.64
C SER A 14 11.73 -4.22 7.52
N ASP A 15 11.26 -3.25 6.72
CA ASP A 15 9.84 -3.05 6.46
C ASP A 15 9.24 -4.14 5.56
N ARG A 16 10.08 -4.93 4.88
CA ARG A 16 9.67 -5.92 3.87
C ARG A 16 8.79 -7.01 4.42
N GLU A 17 9.00 -7.44 5.67
CA GLU A 17 8.17 -8.44 6.32
C GLU A 17 6.71 -7.97 6.39
N THR A 18 6.49 -6.70 6.79
CA THR A 18 5.14 -6.12 6.80
C THR A 18 4.60 -5.92 5.38
N MET A 19 5.41 -5.35 4.49
CA MET A 19 4.95 -4.96 3.15
C MET A 19 4.74 -6.14 2.21
N ALA A 20 5.33 -7.31 2.48
CA ALA A 20 5.10 -8.54 1.72
C ALA A 20 3.61 -8.92 1.67
N HIS A 21 2.84 -8.60 2.71
CA HIS A 21 1.39 -8.85 2.72
C HIS A 21 0.62 -8.01 1.69
N ALA A 22 1.12 -6.83 1.31
CA ALA A 22 0.56 -6.09 0.18
C ALA A 22 0.85 -6.84 -1.13
N GLU A 23 2.09 -7.30 -1.32
CA GLU A 23 2.49 -8.08 -2.50
C GLU A 23 1.68 -9.37 -2.63
N GLU A 24 1.42 -10.09 -1.54
CA GLU A 24 0.61 -11.31 -1.50
C GLU A 24 -0.79 -11.06 -2.05
N ILE A 25 -1.44 -9.97 -1.62
CA ILE A 25 -2.77 -9.60 -2.12
C ILE A 25 -2.73 -9.21 -3.60
N LEU A 26 -1.72 -8.44 -4.02
CA LEU A 26 -1.58 -8.05 -5.42
C LEU A 26 -1.34 -9.27 -6.32
N LYS A 27 -0.56 -10.26 -5.86
CA LYS A 27 -0.38 -11.55 -6.54
C LYS A 27 -1.67 -12.36 -6.59
N GLU A 28 -2.38 -12.48 -5.47
CA GLU A 28 -3.68 -13.19 -5.38
C GLU A 28 -4.69 -12.63 -6.38
N LEU A 29 -4.71 -11.31 -6.54
CA LEU A 29 -5.61 -10.60 -7.43
C LEU A 29 -5.05 -10.41 -8.84
N GLU A 30 -3.90 -10.99 -9.16
CA GLU A 30 -3.20 -10.89 -10.45
C GLU A 30 -3.10 -9.44 -10.94
N ILE A 31 -2.64 -8.54 -10.07
CA ILE A 31 -2.38 -7.13 -10.38
C ILE A 31 -0.87 -6.97 -10.57
N PRO A 32 -0.39 -6.49 -11.72
CA PRO A 32 1.04 -6.30 -11.92
C PRO A 32 1.56 -5.15 -11.06
N PHE A 33 2.68 -5.38 -10.37
CA PHE A 33 3.28 -4.41 -9.46
C PHE A 33 4.81 -4.47 -9.49
N GLU A 34 5.45 -3.40 -9.03
CA GLU A 34 6.88 -3.37 -8.73
C GLU A 34 7.11 -3.15 -7.23
N THR A 35 8.20 -3.70 -6.70
CA THR A 35 8.64 -3.44 -5.31
C THR A 35 9.98 -2.69 -5.33
N ARG A 36 10.10 -1.59 -4.57
CA ARG A 36 11.37 -0.87 -4.42
C ARG A 36 11.64 -0.43 -2.97
N ILE A 37 12.92 -0.33 -2.61
CA ILE A 37 13.35 0.31 -1.37
C ILE A 37 13.63 1.78 -1.70
N VAL A 38 12.86 2.68 -1.10
CA VAL A 38 12.92 4.13 -1.32
C VAL A 38 12.86 4.82 0.03
N SER A 39 13.96 5.44 0.48
CA SER A 39 14.04 6.02 1.81
C SER A 39 13.85 7.53 1.78
N ALA A 40 12.79 8.02 2.45
CA ALA A 40 12.51 9.45 2.54
C ALA A 40 13.63 10.25 3.22
N HIS A 41 14.29 9.67 4.22
CA HIS A 41 15.33 10.37 4.99
C HIS A 41 16.73 10.15 4.44
N ARG A 42 17.00 9.01 3.79
CA ARG A 42 18.36 8.63 3.35
C ARG A 42 18.62 8.87 1.86
N THR A 43 17.56 8.81 1.04
CA THR A 43 17.63 9.00 -0.42
C THR A 43 16.47 9.88 -0.89
N PRO A 44 16.34 11.11 -0.38
CA PRO A 44 15.20 11.98 -0.67
C PRO A 44 15.06 12.33 -2.17
N ASP A 45 16.17 12.55 -2.87
CA ASP A 45 16.15 12.89 -4.30
C ASP A 45 15.61 11.72 -5.14
N TRP A 46 16.03 10.48 -4.84
CA TRP A 46 15.52 9.28 -5.50
C TRP A 46 14.05 9.04 -5.20
N MET A 47 13.58 9.39 -3.99
CA MET A 47 12.16 9.33 -3.66
C MET A 47 11.36 10.34 -4.50
N PHE A 48 11.88 11.56 -4.66
CA PHE A 48 11.25 12.57 -5.52
C PHE A 48 11.23 12.16 -6.98
N GLU A 49 12.34 11.60 -7.49
CA GLU A 49 12.42 11.05 -8.84
C GLU A 49 11.42 9.90 -9.02
N TYR A 50 11.34 8.97 -8.07
CA TYR A 50 10.41 7.85 -8.10
C TYR A 50 8.95 8.32 -8.22
N ALA A 51 8.56 9.27 -7.35
CA ALA A 51 7.20 9.79 -7.27
C ALA A 51 6.82 10.62 -8.51
N SER A 52 7.70 11.54 -8.94
CA SER A 52 7.43 12.44 -10.07
C SER A 52 7.39 11.74 -11.42
N THR A 53 8.05 10.58 -11.55
CA THR A 53 8.06 9.77 -12.78
C THR A 53 7.05 8.62 -12.75
N ALA A 54 6.38 8.37 -11.61
CA ALA A 54 5.53 7.19 -11.42
C ALA A 54 4.41 7.05 -12.47
N GLU A 55 3.68 8.14 -12.73
CA GLU A 55 2.57 8.18 -13.69
C GLU A 55 3.06 7.91 -15.12
N ALA A 56 4.17 8.55 -15.53
CA ALA A 56 4.77 8.35 -16.85
C ALA A 56 5.27 6.91 -17.06
N ARG A 57 5.60 6.19 -15.98
CA ARG A 57 5.96 4.76 -16.02
C ARG A 57 4.74 3.84 -16.09
N GLY A 58 3.53 4.37 -15.97
CA GLY A 58 2.27 3.64 -16.02
C GLY A 58 1.75 3.18 -14.66
N LEU A 59 2.35 3.61 -13.55
CA LEU A 59 1.78 3.36 -12.22
C LEU A 59 0.47 4.14 -12.08
N GLU A 60 -0.51 3.53 -11.43
CA GLU A 60 -1.81 4.13 -11.15
C GLU A 60 -2.09 4.23 -9.65
N VAL A 61 -1.39 3.46 -8.81
CA VAL A 61 -1.47 3.53 -7.35
C VAL A 61 -0.09 3.30 -6.75
N ILE A 62 0.25 4.03 -5.68
CA ILE A 62 1.46 3.78 -4.89
C ILE A 62 1.06 3.33 -3.48
N ILE A 63 1.63 2.24 -3.01
CA ILE A 63 1.56 1.77 -1.63
C ILE A 63 2.91 2.05 -0.97
N ALA A 64 2.93 2.84 0.09
CA ALA A 64 4.15 3.25 0.79
C ALA A 64 4.12 2.82 2.27
N GLY A 65 5.11 2.01 2.67
CA GLY A 65 5.31 1.59 4.05
C GLY A 65 6.44 2.34 4.76
N ALA A 66 6.19 2.83 5.97
CA ALA A 66 7.23 3.43 6.81
C ALA A 66 6.90 3.34 8.30
N GLY A 67 7.95 3.28 9.14
CA GLY A 67 7.86 3.22 10.60
C GLY A 67 8.47 4.44 11.31
N GLY A 68 8.03 4.73 12.54
CA GLY A 68 8.54 5.83 13.35
C GLY A 68 8.07 7.20 12.83
N ALA A 69 9.01 8.11 12.58
CA ALA A 69 8.75 9.37 11.87
C ALA A 69 8.51 9.10 10.36
N ALA A 70 7.35 8.53 10.06
CA ALA A 70 7.06 7.84 8.80
C ALA A 70 6.71 8.78 7.63
N HIS A 71 7.70 9.51 7.11
CA HIS A 71 7.48 10.56 6.09
C HIS A 71 7.29 10.05 4.64
N LEU A 72 7.64 8.80 4.35
CA LEU A 72 7.63 8.29 2.97
C LEU A 72 6.28 8.47 2.26
N PRO A 73 5.11 8.09 2.84
CA PRO A 73 3.84 8.23 2.13
C PRO A 73 3.47 9.69 1.82
N GLY A 74 3.60 10.58 2.80
CA GLY A 74 3.26 11.99 2.65
C GLY A 74 4.16 12.72 1.65
N MET A 75 5.47 12.43 1.65
CA MET A 75 6.41 13.06 0.72
C MET A 75 6.30 12.53 -0.71
N VAL A 76 5.87 11.27 -0.88
CA VAL A 76 5.53 10.75 -2.21
C VAL A 76 4.25 11.39 -2.73
N ALA A 77 3.22 11.50 -1.89
CA ALA A 77 1.95 12.14 -2.23
C ALA A 77 2.12 13.62 -2.61
N SER A 78 3.11 14.32 -2.04
CA SER A 78 3.38 15.73 -2.40
C SER A 78 4.05 15.91 -3.77
N LYS A 79 4.49 14.82 -4.41
CA LYS A 79 5.25 14.82 -5.67
C LYS A 79 4.55 14.08 -6.81
N THR A 80 3.34 13.58 -6.61
CA THR A 80 2.57 12.87 -7.63
C THR A 80 1.07 13.16 -7.48
N ALA A 81 0.33 13.08 -8.59
CA ALA A 81 -1.13 13.14 -8.57
C ALA A 81 -1.76 11.75 -8.36
N LEU A 82 -0.97 10.68 -8.41
CA LEU A 82 -1.45 9.31 -8.20
C LEU A 82 -1.94 9.12 -6.76
N PRO A 83 -2.98 8.29 -6.54
CA PRO A 83 -3.36 7.84 -5.21
C PRO A 83 -2.19 7.21 -4.46
N VAL A 84 -1.91 7.72 -3.26
CA VAL A 84 -0.92 7.15 -2.34
C VAL A 84 -1.62 6.53 -1.13
N ILE A 85 -1.33 5.25 -0.89
CA ILE A 85 -1.81 4.48 0.25
C ILE A 85 -0.66 4.33 1.24
N GLY A 86 -0.85 4.83 2.46
CA GLY A 86 0.13 4.77 3.54
C GLY A 86 -0.08 3.56 4.44
N VAL A 87 0.97 2.78 4.68
CA VAL A 87 0.98 1.67 5.65
C VAL A 87 1.89 2.03 6.83
N PRO A 88 1.32 2.31 8.01
CA PRO A 88 2.10 2.50 9.23
C PRO A 88 2.79 1.20 9.63
N VAL A 89 4.11 1.13 9.52
CA VAL A 89 4.90 -0.03 10.00
C VAL A 89 5.08 0.08 11.51
N ARG A 90 5.00 -1.04 12.22
CA ARG A 90 5.11 -1.08 13.68
C ARG A 90 6.50 -0.64 14.13
N SER A 91 6.57 0.44 14.92
CA SER A 91 7.80 0.86 15.61
C SER A 91 8.02 0.07 16.90
N SER A 92 9.26 -0.01 17.37
CA SER A 92 9.61 -0.73 18.59
C SER A 92 9.08 -0.05 19.86
N ALA A 93 9.30 1.27 19.98
CA ALA A 93 9.00 2.02 21.20
C ALA A 93 7.50 2.32 21.36
N LEU A 94 6.80 2.65 20.28
CA LEU A 94 5.42 3.14 20.32
C LEU A 94 4.43 2.23 19.58
N SER A 95 4.85 1.01 19.24
CA SER A 95 4.03 0.02 18.54
C SER A 95 3.33 0.56 17.28
N GLY A 96 3.94 1.54 16.60
CA GLY A 96 3.43 2.15 15.37
C GLY A 96 2.43 3.29 15.57
N LEU A 97 2.16 3.75 16.79
CA LEU A 97 1.33 4.95 17.00
C LEU A 97 1.99 6.20 16.39
N ASP A 98 3.30 6.32 16.55
CA ASP A 98 4.15 7.32 15.88
C ASP A 98 4.06 7.21 14.36
N SER A 99 4.17 6.00 13.81
CA SER A 99 4.02 5.75 12.38
C SER A 99 2.64 6.17 11.88
N LEU A 100 1.59 5.81 12.62
CA LEU A 100 0.20 6.11 12.26
C LEU A 100 -0.03 7.61 12.21
N LEU A 101 0.31 8.32 13.28
CA LEU A 101 0.10 9.77 13.37
C LEU A 101 0.96 10.54 12.35
N SER A 102 2.17 10.06 12.06
CA SER A 102 3.05 10.66 11.04
C SER A 102 2.52 10.52 9.61
N ILE A 103 1.65 9.53 9.35
CA ILE A 103 1.10 9.27 8.01
C ILE A 103 -0.32 9.87 7.87
N VAL A 104 -1.20 9.68 8.85
CA VAL A 104 -2.63 10.02 8.69
C VAL A 104 -2.94 11.50 8.83
N GLN A 105 -2.14 12.25 9.60
CA GLN A 105 -2.40 13.66 9.93
C GLN A 105 -1.90 14.63 8.85
N MET A 106 -2.05 14.28 7.58
CA MET A 106 -1.69 15.17 6.47
C MET A 106 -2.56 16.43 6.50
N PRO A 107 -1.99 17.63 6.27
CA PRO A 107 -2.76 18.84 6.12
C PRO A 107 -3.63 18.80 4.85
N ALA A 108 -4.66 19.64 4.81
CA ALA A 108 -5.50 19.79 3.62
C ALA A 108 -4.67 20.16 2.38
N GLY A 109 -4.87 19.44 1.27
CA GLY A 109 -4.20 19.68 -0.01
C GLY A 109 -3.34 18.50 -0.50
N VAL A 110 -2.82 17.66 0.39
CA VAL A 110 -1.96 16.50 0.01
C VAL A 110 -2.42 15.25 0.77
N PRO A 111 -3.45 14.53 0.26
CA PRO A 111 -4.04 13.40 0.99
C PRO A 111 -3.18 12.13 0.93
N VAL A 112 -3.26 11.31 1.98
CA VAL A 112 -2.75 9.93 2.00
C VAL A 112 -3.84 9.00 2.53
N ALA A 113 -4.16 7.94 1.79
CA ALA A 113 -5.11 6.91 2.23
C ALA A 113 -4.41 5.98 3.24
N THR A 114 -4.59 6.25 4.54
CA THR A 114 -3.83 5.53 5.59
C THR A 114 -4.56 4.27 6.05
N MET A 115 -3.84 3.14 6.11
CA MET A 115 -4.36 1.85 6.58
C MET A 115 -4.03 1.59 8.05
N ALA A 116 -4.50 0.45 8.58
CA ALA A 116 -4.14 -0.01 9.92
C ALA A 116 -2.62 -0.20 10.10
N ILE A 117 -2.14 -0.28 11.34
CA ILE A 117 -0.72 -0.54 11.63
C ILE A 117 -0.36 -1.98 11.27
N GLY A 118 0.79 -2.18 10.61
CA GLY A 118 1.42 -3.49 10.43
C GLY A 118 0.83 -4.38 9.32
N PRO A 119 0.97 -5.71 9.43
CA PRO A 119 0.58 -6.69 8.39
C PRO A 119 -0.86 -6.54 7.87
N ALA A 120 -1.82 -6.32 8.76
CA ALA A 120 -3.22 -6.12 8.39
C ALA A 120 -3.38 -4.87 7.52
N GLY A 121 -2.63 -3.80 7.83
CA GLY A 121 -2.58 -2.59 7.02
C GLY A 121 -2.00 -2.81 5.64
N ALA A 122 -0.92 -3.56 5.54
CA ALA A 122 -0.29 -3.89 4.26
C ALA A 122 -1.22 -4.73 3.37
N ALA A 123 -1.85 -5.78 3.91
CA ALA A 123 -2.84 -6.56 3.17
C ALA A 123 -4.00 -5.67 2.70
N ASN A 124 -4.53 -4.82 3.59
CA ASN A 124 -5.60 -3.90 3.24
C ASN A 124 -5.17 -2.83 2.23
N ALA A 125 -3.89 -2.43 2.20
CA ALA A 125 -3.37 -1.53 1.18
C ALA A 125 -3.41 -2.18 -0.21
N GLY A 126 -3.04 -3.46 -0.32
CA GLY A 126 -3.20 -4.23 -1.56
C GLY A 126 -4.67 -4.32 -2.00
N LEU A 127 -5.59 -4.58 -1.06
CA LEU A 127 -7.03 -4.61 -1.34
C LEU A 127 -7.58 -3.24 -1.73
N MET A 128 -7.11 -2.17 -1.11
CA MET A 128 -7.52 -0.80 -1.41
C MET A 128 -7.00 -0.37 -2.79
N ALA A 129 -5.76 -0.71 -3.15
CA ALA A 129 -5.23 -0.50 -4.50
C ALA A 129 -6.09 -1.25 -5.54
N ALA A 130 -6.45 -2.50 -5.27
CA ALA A 130 -7.34 -3.27 -6.14
C ALA A 130 -8.73 -2.62 -6.26
N ARG A 131 -9.28 -2.04 -5.19
CA ARG A 131 -10.58 -1.32 -5.23
C ARG A 131 -10.50 -0.07 -6.09
N ILE A 132 -9.41 0.70 -5.98
CA ILE A 132 -9.15 1.88 -6.81
C ILE A 132 -9.07 1.46 -8.29
N LEU A 133 -8.20 0.50 -8.60
CA LEU A 133 -8.03 -0.01 -9.97
C LEU A 133 -9.32 -0.63 -10.51
N GLY A 134 -10.08 -1.33 -9.67
CA GLY A 134 -11.35 -1.95 -10.03
C GLY A 134 -12.41 -0.96 -10.52
N VAL A 135 -12.25 0.36 -10.31
CA VAL A 135 -13.09 1.39 -10.94
C VAL A 135 -12.91 1.37 -12.46
N LYS A 136 -11.67 1.25 -12.93
CA LYS A 136 -11.25 1.28 -14.34
C LYS A 136 -11.16 -0.12 -14.98
N TYR A 137 -10.77 -1.13 -14.19
CA TYR A 137 -10.47 -2.49 -14.63
C TYR A 137 -11.52 -3.50 -14.13
N PRO A 138 -12.53 -3.87 -14.94
CA PRO A 138 -13.62 -4.75 -14.53
C PRO A 138 -13.17 -6.15 -14.07
N GLU A 139 -12.09 -6.67 -14.64
CA GLU A 139 -11.49 -7.94 -14.29
C GLU A 139 -10.92 -7.94 -12.85
N ILE A 140 -10.25 -6.85 -12.44
CA ILE A 140 -9.78 -6.67 -11.05
C ILE A 140 -10.98 -6.61 -10.10
N ARG A 141 -12.02 -5.87 -10.48
CA ARG A 141 -13.27 -5.79 -9.70
C ARG A 141 -13.92 -7.16 -9.52
N LYS A 142 -13.94 -7.98 -10.57
CA LYS A 142 -14.49 -9.34 -10.54
C LYS A 142 -13.70 -10.23 -9.58
N ARG A 143 -12.36 -10.26 -9.67
CA ARG A 143 -11.51 -11.04 -8.74
C ARG A 143 -11.72 -10.62 -7.29
N LEU A 144 -11.88 -9.31 -7.03
CA LEU A 144 -12.21 -8.81 -5.69
C LEU A 144 -13.57 -9.33 -5.17
N GLN A 145 -14.60 -9.34 -6.01
CA GLN A 145 -15.93 -9.87 -5.63
C GLN A 145 -15.87 -11.37 -5.35
N GLU A 146 -15.15 -12.13 -6.18
CA GLU A 146 -14.95 -13.57 -5.99
C GLU A 146 -14.21 -13.87 -4.69
N ARG A 147 -13.14 -13.10 -4.40
CA ARG A 147 -12.41 -13.18 -3.14
C ARG A 147 -13.30 -12.90 -1.93
N ALA A 148 -14.11 -11.84 -1.99
CA ALA A 148 -15.03 -11.49 -0.91
C ALA A 148 -16.07 -12.60 -0.66
N ALA A 149 -16.64 -13.16 -1.73
CA ALA A 149 -17.57 -14.28 -1.64
C ALA A 149 -16.91 -15.54 -1.07
N ARG A 150 -15.66 -15.82 -1.43
CA ARG A 150 -14.87 -16.94 -0.89
C ARG A 150 -14.65 -16.80 0.61
N ILE A 151 -14.25 -15.62 1.08
CA ILE A 151 -14.04 -15.36 2.52
C ILE A 151 -15.36 -15.50 3.29
N ALA A 152 -16.45 -14.96 2.76
CA ALA A 152 -17.77 -15.09 3.40
C ALA A 152 -18.19 -16.57 3.55
N ARG A 153 -17.93 -17.40 2.53
CA ARG A 153 -18.16 -18.86 2.62
C ARG A 153 -17.31 -19.51 3.71
N GLN A 154 -16.00 -19.21 3.76
CA GLN A 154 -15.09 -19.76 4.75
C GLN A 154 -15.51 -19.44 6.19
N VAL A 155 -15.91 -18.18 6.45
CA VAL A 155 -16.39 -17.76 7.77
C VAL A 155 -17.67 -18.50 8.14
N ARG A 156 -18.59 -18.68 7.18
CA ARG A 156 -19.83 -19.42 7.41
C ARG A 156 -19.57 -20.90 7.72
N GLU A 157 -18.70 -21.56 6.96
CA GLU A 157 -18.30 -22.96 7.19
C GLU A 157 -17.67 -23.15 8.58
N GLN A 158 -16.81 -22.22 9.02
CA GLN A 158 -16.23 -22.24 10.37
C GLN A 158 -17.28 -22.02 11.47
N ALA A 159 -18.27 -21.17 11.24
CA ALA A 159 -19.36 -20.95 12.20
C ALA A 159 -20.30 -22.16 12.31
N GLU A 160 -20.44 -22.94 11.23
CA GLU A 160 -21.27 -24.14 11.17
C GLU A 160 -20.54 -25.40 11.70
N ASN A 161 -19.20 -25.41 11.77
CA ASN A 161 -18.36 -26.46 12.35
C ASN A 161 -17.32 -25.89 13.34
N PRO A 162 -17.71 -25.61 14.60
CA PRO A 162 -16.86 -24.97 15.60
C PRO A 162 -15.69 -25.83 16.09
#